data_AF-H6QBB2-F1
#
_entry.id   AF-H6QBB2-F1
#
_cell.length_a   1.000
_cell.length_b   1.000
_cell.length_c   1.000
_cell.angle_alpha   90.00
_cell.angle_beta   90.00
_cell.angle_gamma   90.00
#
_symmetry.space_group_name_H-M   'P 1'
#
loop_
_entity.id
_entity.type
_entity.pdbx_description
1 polymer ?
#
loop_
_entity_poly.entity_id
_entity_poly.type
_entity_poly.pdbx_seq_one_letter_code
_entity_poly.pdbx_strand_id
1 'polypeptide(L)' 'MSFVEFLKSVDGPLRFYLQYSLRKAGTDLENLREEEALRVIAKVAGGHVAEVFYAMYLESKQKGKLLALVSA' A
#
# COMPACT_ATOMS: atom_id res chain seq x y z
N MET A 1 5.29 -0.93 12.33
CA MET A 1 4.73 -1.07 10.98
C MET A 1 4.76 0.27 10.28
N SER A 2 5.72 0.51 9.41
CA SER A 2 5.69 1.60 8.42
C SER A 2 4.71 1.28 7.29
N PHE A 3 4.51 2.20 6.35
CA PHE A 3 3.72 1.94 5.15
C PHE A 3 4.38 0.90 4.25
N VAL A 4 5.71 0.96 4.05
CA VAL A 4 6.43 -0.08 3.29
C VAL A 4 6.32 -1.45 3.97
N GLU A 5 6.47 -1.52 5.29
CA GLU A 5 6.26 -2.77 6.03
C GLU A 5 4.84 -3.32 5.86
N PHE A 6 3.83 -2.44 5.82
CA PHE A 6 2.45 -2.81 5.53
C PHE A 6 2.29 -3.38 4.11
N LEU A 7 2.88 -2.73 3.10
CA LEU A 7 2.82 -3.22 1.72
C LEU A 7 3.53 -4.58 1.53
N LYS A 8 4.47 -4.94 2.41
CA LYS A 8 5.08 -6.27 2.45
C LYS A 8 4.20 -7.30 3.17
N SER A 9 3.35 -6.86 4.09
CA SER A 9 2.49 -7.73 4.90
C SER A 9 1.10 -8.00 4.31
N VAL A 10 0.65 -7.21 3.32
CA VAL A 10 -0.62 -7.46 2.62
C VAL A 10 -0.66 -8.85 1.97
N ASP A 11 -1.88 -9.36 1.81
CA ASP A 11 -2.15 -10.69 1.29
C ASP A 11 -1.44 -10.98 -0.04
N GLY A 12 -1.12 -12.25 -0.25
CA GLY A 12 -0.34 -12.75 -1.39
C GLY A 12 -0.76 -12.18 -2.74
N PRO A 13 -2.06 -12.18 -3.11
CA PRO A 13 -2.51 -11.62 -4.40
C PRO A 13 -2.24 -10.11 -4.54
N LEU A 14 -2.51 -9.33 -3.50
CA LEU A 14 -2.28 -7.88 -3.50
C LEU A 14 -0.80 -7.55 -3.53
N ARG A 15 0.00 -8.27 -2.74
CA ARG A 15 1.46 -8.15 -2.76
C ARG A 15 2.04 -8.50 -4.11
N PHE A 16 1.58 -9.58 -4.74
CA PHE A 16 2.02 -9.99 -6.08
C PHE A 16 1.71 -8.91 -7.12
N TYR A 17 0.50 -8.35 -7.09
CA TYR A 17 0.13 -7.25 -7.98
C TYR A 17 1.05 -6.03 -7.82
N LEU A 18 1.34 -5.62 -6.57
CA LEU A 18 2.26 -4.51 -6.29
C LEU A 18 3.67 -4.81 -6.79
N GLN A 19 4.20 -6.00 -6.49
CA GLN A 19 5.52 -6.43 -6.95
C GLN A 19 5.62 -6.45 -8.48
N TYR A 20 4.59 -6.96 -9.16
CA TYR A 20 4.54 -6.97 -10.63
C TYR A 20 4.58 -5.54 -11.20
N SER A 21 3.78 -4.64 -10.65
CA SER A 21 3.68 -3.25 -11.11
C SER A 21 4.99 -2.48 -10.88
N LEU A 22 5.61 -2.67 -9.72
CA LEU A 22 6.91 -2.10 -9.38
C LEU A 22 8.03 -2.62 -10.30
N ARG A 23 8.07 -3.95 -10.54
CA ARG A 23 9.07 -4.57 -11.43
C ARG A 23 8.96 -4.05 -12.85
N LYS A 24 7.74 -3.86 -13.36
CA LYS A 24 7.51 -3.23 -14.66
C LYS A 24 8.07 -1.80 -14.76
N ALA A 25 8.16 -1.10 -13.63
CA ALA A 25 8.73 0.24 -13.54
C ALA A 25 10.24 0.24 -13.18
N GLY A 26 10.90 -0.92 -13.12
CA GLY A 26 12.32 -1.03 -12.82
C GLY A 26 12.67 -0.88 -11.34
N THR A 27 11.71 -1.12 -10.43
CA THR A 27 11.93 -1.07 -8.98
C THR A 27 11.27 -2.28 -8.30
N ASP A 28 11.37 -2.38 -6.98
CA ASP A 28 10.76 -3.43 -6.20
C ASP A 28 10.38 -2.93 -4.80
N LEU A 29 9.67 -3.79 -4.06
CA LEU A 29 9.19 -3.50 -2.72
C LEU A 29 10.30 -3.47 -1.65
N GLU A 30 11.45 -4.09 -1.92
CA GLU A 30 12.58 -4.14 -0.99
C GLU A 30 13.40 -2.84 -1.02
N ASN A 31 13.49 -2.21 -2.19
CA ASN A 31 14.22 -0.97 -2.44
C ASN A 31 13.34 0.29 -2.32
N LEU A 32 12.06 0.13 -1.97
CA LEU A 32 11.12 1.24 -1.87
C LEU A 32 11.40 2.09 -0.63
N ARG A 33 11.72 3.38 -0.83
CA ARG A 33 11.88 4.34 0.26
C ARG A 33 10.53 4.75 0.82
N GLU A 34 10.42 4.81 2.15
CA GLU A 34 9.19 5.14 2.85
C GLU A 34 8.57 6.47 2.40
N GLU A 35 9.41 7.50 2.26
CA GLU A 35 9.02 8.87 1.87
C GLU A 35 8.42 8.94 0.46
N GLU A 36 8.78 8.00 -0.41
CA GLU A 36 8.35 7.97 -1.80
C GLU A 36 7.31 6.89 -2.07
N ALA A 37 7.09 5.98 -1.14
CA ALA A 37 6.29 4.78 -1.34
C ALA A 37 4.91 5.10 -1.90
N LEU A 38 4.18 6.04 -1.29
CA LEU A 38 2.85 6.43 -1.76
C LEU A 38 2.87 6.97 -3.19
N ARG A 39 3.81 7.87 -3.51
CA ARG A 39 3.96 8.47 -4.83
C ARG A 39 4.34 7.43 -5.89
N VAL A 40 5.23 6.50 -5.55
CA VAL A 40 5.65 5.42 -6.46
C VAL A 40 4.48 4.48 -6.71
N ILE A 41 3.76 4.03 -5.68
CA ILE A 41 2.57 3.18 -5.86
C ILE A 41 1.53 3.89 -6.72
N ALA A 42 1.25 5.17 -6.45
CA ALA A 42 0.30 5.96 -7.25
C ALA A 42 0.72 6.02 -8.73
N LYS A 43 2.01 6.10 -9.02
CA LYS A 43 2.55 6.12 -10.38
C LYS A 43 2.47 4.76 -11.08
N VAL A 44 2.75 3.66 -10.38
CA VAL A 44 2.89 2.32 -11.02
C VAL A 44 1.60 1.49 -11.00
N ALA A 45 0.76 1.68 -9.98
CA ALA A 45 -0.49 0.95 -9.78
C ALA A 45 -1.74 1.83 -9.96
N GLY A 46 -1.55 3.15 -10.04
CA GLY A 46 -2.62 4.14 -10.16
C GLY A 46 -2.97 4.80 -8.83
N GLY A 47 -3.43 6.05 -8.89
CA GLY A 47 -3.74 6.87 -7.70
C GLY A 47 -4.75 6.21 -6.76
N HIS A 48 -5.87 5.71 -7.30
CA HIS A 48 -6.92 5.05 -6.50
C HIS A 48 -6.41 3.81 -5.76
N VAL A 49 -5.52 3.03 -6.37
CA VAL A 49 -4.94 1.85 -5.72
C VAL A 49 -4.03 2.27 -4.56
N ALA A 50 -3.23 3.31 -4.77
CA ALA A 50 -2.37 3.86 -3.72
C ALA A 50 -3.18 4.42 -2.53
N GLU A 51 -4.28 5.12 -2.81
CA GLU A 51 -5.21 5.62 -1.80
C GLU A 51 -5.81 4.48 -0.97
N VAL A 52 -6.27 3.40 -1.61
CA VAL A 52 -6.82 2.22 -0.92
C VAL A 52 -5.77 1.57 -0.02
N PHE A 53 -4.56 1.31 -0.51
CA PHE A 53 -3.50 0.74 0.33
C PHE A 53 -3.14 1.66 1.49
N TYR A 54 -3.11 2.98 1.27
CA TYR A 54 -2.82 3.92 2.34
C TYR A 54 -3.94 3.98 3.38
N ALA A 55 -5.21 3.95 2.95
CA ALA A 55 -6.35 3.86 3.85
C ALA A 55 -6.25 2.59 4.72
N MET A 56 -6.07 1.41 4.11
CA MET A 56 -5.88 0.15 4.84
C MET A 56 -4.71 0.20 5.83
N TYR A 57 -3.61 0.86 5.46
CA TYR A 57 -2.49 1.09 6.36
C TYR A 57 -2.90 1.94 7.58
N LEU A 58 -3.60 3.05 7.36
CA LEU A 58 -4.11 3.89 8.46
C LEU A 58 -5.11 3.14 9.34
N GLU A 59 -5.96 2.29 8.77
CA GLU A 59 -6.86 1.42 9.52
C GLU A 59 -6.10 0.40 10.37
N SER A 60 -5.08 -0.24 9.80
CA SER A 60 -4.24 -1.22 10.50
C SER A 60 -3.51 -0.59 11.69
N LYS A 61 -3.19 0.69 11.60
CA LYS A 61 -2.60 1.50 12.69
C LYS A 61 -3.59 1.82 13.79
N GLN A 62 -4.86 1.99 13.44
CA GLN A 62 -5.90 2.44 14.35
C GLN A 62 -6.63 1.31 15.09
N LYS A 63 -6.30 0.03 14.84
CA LYS A 63 -6.95 -1.16 15.43
C LYS A 63 -8.46 -0.94 15.66
N GLY A 64 -9.24 -0.90 14.58
CA GLY A 64 -10.70 -1.10 14.62
C GLY A 64 -11.60 0.15 14.64
N LYS A 65 -11.08 1.38 14.53
CA LYS A 65 -11.94 2.59 14.52
C LYS A 65 -12.53 2.97 13.16
N LEU A 66 -11.90 2.64 12.04
CA LEU A 66 -12.33 3.15 10.73
C LEU A 66 -13.52 2.38 10.11
N LEU A 67 -13.62 1.07 10.37
CA LEU A 67 -14.79 0.25 9.98
C LEU A 67 -16.11 0.76 10.61
N ALA A 68 -16.03 1.51 11.72
CA ALA A 68 -17.18 2.14 12.36
C ALA A 68 -17.67 3.43 11.67
N LEU A 69 -16.82 4.09 10.86
CA LEU A 69 -17.16 5.37 10.21
C LEU A 69 -17.71 5.22 8.79
N VAL A 70 -17.48 4.07 8.14
CA VAL A 70 -18.05 3.76 6.82
C VAL A 70 -19.43 3.07 6.96
N SER A 71 -19.88 2.80 8.19
CA SER A 71 -21.16 2.15 8.51
C SER A 71 -22.23 3.10 9.07
N ALA A 72 -22.13 4.42 8.86
CA ALA A 72 -23.09 5.42 9.33
C ALA A 72 -23.80 6.13 8.18
#